data_AF-A0A9W6LN34-F1
#
_entry.id   AF-A0A9W6LN34-F1
#
_cell.length_a   1.000
_cell.length_b   1.000
_cell.length_c   1.000
_cell.angle_alpha   90.00
_cell.angle_beta   90.00
_cell.angle_gamma   90.00
#
_symmetry.space_group_name_H-M   'P 1'
#
loop_
_entity.id
_entity.type
_entity.pdbx_description
1 polymer ?
#
loop_
_entity_poly.entity_id
_entity_poly.type
_entity_poly.pdbx_seq_one_letter_code
_entity_poly.pdbx_strand_id
1 'polypeptide(L)'
;MKSLDKVIKRIEEGFLDTPVEITLISTEFSIRRLIYITGVELRGGSLHLTTNKTNYASLLLDAVEEVHYYGPGSLVFITKKGATLTLRPAEDILKFE
;
A
#
# COMPACT_ATOMS: atom_id res chain seq x y z
N MET A 1 -12.29 -6.21 -15.05
CA MET A 1 -12.36 -7.05 -13.83
C MET A 1 -11.13 -7.98 -13.69
N LYS A 2 -9.89 -7.52 -13.96
CA LYS A 2 -8.68 -8.39 -13.96
C LYS A 2 -7.38 -7.74 -13.43
N SER A 3 -7.42 -6.50 -12.93
CA SER A 3 -6.23 -5.79 -12.41
C SER A 3 -6.13 -5.87 -10.88
N LEU A 4 -7.23 -5.56 -10.16
CA LEU A 4 -7.21 -5.46 -8.70
C LEU A 4 -7.06 -6.81 -7.98
N ASP A 5 -7.56 -7.92 -8.51
CA ASP A 5 -7.38 -9.25 -7.89
C ASP A 5 -5.89 -9.66 -7.86
N LYS A 6 -5.13 -9.30 -8.90
CA LYS A 6 -3.68 -9.53 -8.94
C LYS A 6 -2.95 -8.65 -7.92
N VAL A 7 -3.46 -7.45 -7.68
CA VAL A 7 -2.93 -6.53 -6.69
C VAL A 7 -3.18 -7.04 -5.28
N ILE A 8 -4.41 -7.50 -4.96
CA ILE A 8 -4.72 -8.15 -3.68
C ILE A 8 -3.78 -9.32 -3.45
N LYS A 9 -3.70 -10.26 -4.41
CA LYS A 9 -2.85 -11.43 -4.29
C LYS A 9 -1.38 -11.05 -4.03
N ARG A 10 -0.89 -9.98 -4.66
CA ARG A 10 0.48 -9.52 -4.42
C ARG A 10 0.68 -8.95 -3.02
N ILE A 11 -0.30 -8.22 -2.50
CA ILE A 11 -0.29 -7.72 -1.12
C ILE A 11 -0.29 -8.91 -0.16
N GLU A 12 -1.15 -9.90 -0.40
CA GLU A 12 -1.20 -11.15 0.37
C GLU A 12 0.13 -11.90 0.41
N GLU A 13 0.82 -12.01 -0.74
CA GLU A 13 2.08 -12.77 -0.84
C GLU A 13 3.32 -12.01 -0.35
N GLY A 14 3.33 -10.67 -0.42
CA GLY A 14 4.55 -9.88 -0.25
C GLY A 14 4.54 -8.83 0.86
N PHE A 15 3.37 -8.52 1.41
CA PHE A 15 3.20 -7.37 2.30
C PHE A 15 2.40 -7.66 3.57
N LEU A 16 1.68 -8.78 3.62
CA LEU A 16 0.98 -9.19 4.84
C LEU A 16 1.95 -9.69 5.90
N ASP A 17 1.68 -9.29 7.14
CA ASP A 17 2.41 -9.68 8.35
C ASP A 17 3.93 -9.41 8.31
N THR A 18 4.37 -8.59 7.36
CA THR A 18 5.74 -8.09 7.26
C THR A 18 5.78 -6.59 7.58
N PRO A 19 6.91 -6.06 8.06
CA PRO A 19 7.06 -4.62 8.18
C PRO A 19 7.12 -3.99 6.78
N VAL A 20 6.23 -3.04 6.53
CA VAL A 20 6.07 -2.33 5.27
C VAL A 20 6.24 -0.84 5.52
N GLU A 21 7.14 -0.22 4.78
CA GLU A 21 7.17 1.22 4.70
C GLU A 21 6.07 1.69 3.75
N ILE A 22 5.22 2.57 4.27
CA ILE A 22 4.29 3.34 3.47
C ILE A 22 4.85 4.73 3.22
N THR A 23 4.68 5.20 1.99
CA THR A 23 4.82 6.61 1.65
C THR A 23 3.54 7.07 1.00
N LEU A 24 2.83 7.98 1.66
CA LEU A 24 1.59 8.59 1.16
C LEU A 24 1.85 10.05 0.83
N ILE A 25 1.70 10.41 -0.44
CA ILE A 25 1.88 11.77 -0.94
C ILE A 25 0.56 12.24 -1.53
N SER A 26 0.09 13.39 -1.06
CA SER A 26 -1.04 14.12 -1.61
C SER A 26 -0.67 15.58 -1.82
N THR A 27 -1.62 16.38 -2.31
CA THR A 27 -1.46 17.84 -2.40
C THR A 27 -1.29 18.52 -1.04
N GLU A 28 -1.81 17.91 0.04
CA GLU A 28 -1.89 18.54 1.36
C GLU A 28 -0.85 18.02 2.34
N PHE A 29 -0.31 16.81 2.13
CA PHE A 29 0.63 16.21 3.05
C PHE A 29 1.52 15.15 2.40
N SER A 30 2.65 14.88 3.05
CA SER A 30 3.55 13.78 2.76
C SER A 30 3.84 13.02 4.06
N ILE A 31 3.53 11.73 4.08
CA ILE A 31 3.67 10.86 5.24
C ILE A 31 4.53 9.66 4.84
N ARG A 32 5.58 9.39 5.61
CA ARG A 32 6.41 8.18 5.49
C ARG A 32 6.45 7.44 6.82
N ARG A 33 6.02 6.18 6.87
CA ARG A 33 5.89 5.41 8.12
C ARG A 33 6.13 3.92 7.91
N LEU A 34 6.62 3.25 8.95
CA LEU A 34 6.68 1.79 9.02
C LEU A 34 5.44 1.25 9.72
N ILE A 35 4.70 0.37 9.05
CA ILE A 35 3.49 -0.29 9.55
C ILE A 35 3.56 -1.80 9.28
N TYR A 36 2.64 -2.57 9.86
CA TYR A 36 2.37 -3.93 9.40
C TYR A 36 0.99 -3.96 8.78
N ILE A 37 0.91 -4.49 7.56
CA ILE A 37 -0.37 -4.74 6.91
C ILE A 37 -0.82 -6.13 7.36
N THR A 38 -2.01 -6.22 7.94
CA THR A 38 -2.54 -7.47 8.52
C THR A 38 -3.76 -7.99 7.76
N GLY A 39 -4.22 -7.24 6.76
CA GLY A 39 -5.31 -7.66 5.90
C GLY A 39 -5.46 -6.75 4.70
N VAL A 40 -6.04 -7.29 3.64
CA VAL A 40 -6.40 -6.57 2.42
C VAL A 40 -7.74 -7.07 1.90
N GLU A 41 -8.59 -6.15 1.46
CA GLU A 41 -9.89 -6.49 0.89
C GLU A 41 -10.34 -5.44 -0.14
N LEU A 42 -11.22 -5.84 -1.06
CA LEU A 42 -11.93 -4.91 -1.92
C LEU A 42 -13.33 -4.66 -1.35
N ARG A 43 -13.63 -3.39 -1.07
CA ARG A 43 -14.96 -2.93 -0.64
C ARG A 43 -15.46 -1.84 -1.57
N GLY A 44 -16.54 -2.10 -2.30
CA GLY A 44 -17.16 -1.10 -3.17
C GLY A 44 -16.25 -0.54 -4.27
N GLY A 45 -15.22 -1.30 -4.69
CA GLY A 45 -14.22 -0.85 -5.67
C GLY A 45 -13.02 -0.11 -5.08
N SER A 46 -12.98 0.06 -3.75
CA SER A 46 -11.85 0.62 -3.02
C SER A 46 -11.01 -0.49 -2.39
N LEU A 47 -9.69 -0.27 -2.35
CA LEU A 47 -8.76 -1.17 -1.70
C LEU A 47 -8.62 -0.75 -0.23
N HIS A 48 -8.90 -1.67 0.67
CA HIS A 48 -8.86 -1.44 2.10
C HIS A 48 -7.74 -2.27 2.71
N LEU A 49 -6.78 -1.62 3.36
CA LEU A 49 -5.66 -2.25 4.04
C LEU A 49 -5.87 -2.13 5.54
N THR A 50 -5.89 -3.25 6.24
CA THR A 50 -5.90 -3.28 7.71
C THR A 50 -4.48 -3.22 8.22
N THR A 51 -4.22 -2.42 9.25
CA THR A 51 -2.88 -2.31 9.86
C THR A 51 -2.90 -2.56 11.36
N ASN A 52 -1.76 -2.97 11.92
CA ASN A 52 -1.63 -3.24 13.35
C ASN A 52 -1.55 -1.99 14.26
N LYS A 53 -1.51 -0.77 13.69
CA LYS A 53 -1.32 0.46 14.46
C LYS A 53 -2.63 1.18 14.70
N THR A 54 -2.92 1.50 15.95
CA THR A 54 -4.14 2.20 16.41
C THR A 54 -4.44 3.52 15.69
N ASN A 55 -3.40 4.28 15.29
CA ASN A 55 -3.58 5.56 14.59
C ASN A 55 -3.74 5.43 13.06
N TYR A 56 -3.54 4.23 12.50
CA TYR A 56 -3.71 3.94 11.07
C TYR A 56 -4.42 2.59 10.90
N ALA A 57 -5.41 2.32 11.75
CA ALA A 57 -6.05 1.00 11.83
C ALA A 57 -6.55 0.50 10.47
N SER A 58 -6.91 1.42 9.57
CA SER A 58 -7.03 1.13 8.15
C SER A 58 -6.50 2.25 7.25
N LEU A 59 -6.04 1.86 6.06
CA LEU A 59 -5.80 2.74 4.92
C LEU A 59 -6.84 2.41 3.85
N LEU A 60 -7.65 3.40 3.49
CA LEU A 60 -8.62 3.29 2.41
C LEU A 60 -8.08 4.01 1.17
N LEU A 61 -7.89 3.26 0.10
CA LEU A 61 -7.55 3.79 -1.21
C LEU A 61 -8.79 3.79 -2.09
N ASP A 62 -9.49 4.91 -2.07
CA ASP A 62 -10.63 5.16 -2.96
C ASP A 62 -10.14 5.51 -4.37
N ALA A 63 -10.86 4.99 -5.36
CA ALA A 63 -10.66 5.33 -6.77
C ALA A 63 -9.20 5.15 -7.23
N VAL A 64 -8.61 3.99 -6.93
CA VAL A 64 -7.34 3.57 -7.54
C VAL A 64 -7.49 3.56 -9.05
N GLU A 65 -6.69 4.39 -9.73
CA GLU A 65 -6.69 4.53 -11.19
C GLU A 65 -5.61 3.63 -11.79
N GLU A 66 -4.40 3.70 -11.23
CA GLU A 66 -3.25 2.94 -11.70
C GLU A 66 -2.53 2.27 -10.52
N VAL A 67 -1.98 1.09 -10.80
CA VAL A 67 -1.07 0.41 -9.89
C VAL A 67 0.18 0.05 -10.66
N HIS A 68 1.30 0.54 -10.19
CA HIS A 68 2.62 0.33 -10.78
C HIS A 68 3.47 -0.53 -9.87
N TYR A 69 4.25 -1.41 -10.49
CA TYR A 69 5.19 -2.29 -9.82
C TYR A 69 6.59 -1.73 -10.06
N TYR A 70 7.23 -1.25 -9.00
CA TYR A 70 8.60 -0.74 -9.07
C TYR A 70 9.54 -1.70 -8.33
N GLY A 71 10.76 -1.88 -8.85
CA GLY A 71 11.80 -2.59 -8.09
C GLY A 71 12.12 -1.82 -6.81
N PRO A 72 12.39 -2.44 -5.64
CA PRO A 72 12.46 -3.85 -5.24
C PRO A 72 11.12 -4.31 -4.64
N GLY A 73 10.27 -4.96 -5.45
CA GLY A 73 9.01 -5.51 -4.96
C GLY A 73 7.98 -4.48 -4.45
N SER A 74 8.17 -3.18 -4.70
CA SER A 74 7.29 -2.11 -4.22
C SER A 74 6.04 -1.96 -5.08
N LEU A 75 4.93 -1.57 -4.44
CA LEU A 75 3.65 -1.27 -5.10
C LEU A 75 3.35 0.21 -4.98
N VAL A 76 3.08 0.88 -6.09
CA VAL A 76 2.65 2.29 -6.11
C VAL A 76 1.23 2.37 -6.64
N PHE A 77 0.35 2.92 -5.82
CA PHE A 77 -1.05 3.17 -6.12
C PHE A 77 -1.21 4.64 -6.45
N ILE A 78 -1.80 4.93 -7.60
CA ILE A 78 -2.17 6.29 -8.00
C ILE A 78 -3.70 6.37 -7.97
N THR A 79 -4.22 7.30 -7.18
CA THR A 79 -5.66 7.56 -7.10
C THR A 79 -6.08 8.57 -8.17
N LYS A 80 -7.37 8.57 -8.55
CA LYS A 80 -7.93 9.58 -9.49
C LYS A 80 -7.75 11.04 -9.06
N LYS A 81 -7.46 11.28 -7.78
CA LYS A 81 -7.19 12.62 -7.24
C LYS A 81 -5.70 12.99 -7.26
N GLY A 82 -4.85 12.14 -7.84
CA GLY A 82 -3.41 12.34 -7.94
C GLY A 82 -2.63 12.01 -6.67
N ALA A 83 -3.29 11.55 -5.59
CA ALA A 83 -2.58 11.06 -4.41
C ALA A 83 -1.92 9.71 -4.71
N THR A 84 -0.72 9.51 -4.18
CA THR A 84 0.07 8.29 -4.37
C THR A 84 0.32 7.60 -3.03
N LEU A 85 0.08 6.28 -2.99
CA LEU A 85 0.52 5.42 -1.89
C LEU A 85 1.59 4.48 -2.43
N THR A 86 2.75 4.45 -1.80
CA THR A 86 3.79 3.45 -2.05
C THR A 86 3.83 2.49 -0.88
N LEU A 87 3.78 1.19 -1.16
CA LEU A 87 4.11 0.11 -0.23
C LEU A 87 5.47 -0.45 -0.61
N ARG A 88 6.41 -0.46 0.34
CA ARG A 88 7.74 -1.03 0.15
C ARG A 88 8.06 -1.99 1.31
N PRO A 89 8.48 -3.24 1.03
CA PRO A 89 8.95 -4.14 2.08
C PRO A 89 10.13 -3.52 2.84
N ALA A 90 10.08 -3.56 4.18
CA ALA A 90 11.13 -2.94 4.99
C ALA A 90 12.44 -3.75 5.01
N GLU A 91 12.38 -5.03 4.66
CA GLU A 91 13.57 -5.87 4.49
C GLU A 91 14.52 -5.32 3.42
N ASP A 92 13.98 -4.60 2.43
CA ASP A 92 14.74 -3.89 1.39
C ASP A 92 15.15 -2.47 1.82
N ILE A 93 14.83 -2.05 3.04
CA ILE A 93 15.32 -0.80 3.65
C ILE A 93 16.53 -1.12 4.51
N LEU A 94 16.42 -2.15 5.35
CA LEU A 94 17.45 -2.58 6.29
C LEU A 94 18.70 -3.20 5.64
N LYS A 95 18.65 -3.54 4.35
CA LYS A 95 19.80 -4.05 3.58
C LYS A 95 20.67 -2.95 2.97
N PHE A 96 20.19 -1.71 2.94
CA PHE A 96 20.83 -0.58 2.25
C PHE A 96 21.10 0.61 3.19
N GLU A 97 20.89 0.46 4.49
CA GLU A 97 21.35 1.36 5.57
C GLU A 97 22.49 0.68 6.34
#